data_AF-A0A7X6S3U7-F1
#
_entry.id   AF-A0A7X6S3U7-F1
#
_cell.length_a   1.000
_cell.length_b   1.000
_cell.length_c   1.000
_cell.angle_alpha   90.00
_cell.angle_beta   90.00
_cell.angle_gamma   90.00
#
_symmetry.space_group_name_H-M   'P 1'
#
loop_
_entity.id
_entity.type
_entity.pdbx_description
1 polymer ?
#
loop_
_entity_poly.entity_id
_entity_poly.type
_entity_poly.pdbx_seq_one_letter_code
_entity_poly.pdbx_strand_id
1 'polypeptide(L)'
;MFSHLKLRFYDKLQERMAKGYNVDSEIKSWQRYEIQLRAKRATQVLKILAYDNYQLGEFIKGVLKANINYRIPSKTDSNKRRWNSCKWWLKFLDDADEITFSQIQPEPTIESSKRWLERQVTSTLATMEMAFGSQFIINYLLVHGKERLTEKQKQRANMFFNDMSAQRLVLDEIKRELGDLEFVKLIFSMDEKKRTHLNRISVNS
;
A
#
# COMPACT_ATOMS: atom_id res chain seq x y z
N MET A 1 -1.19 -18.01 -2.56
CA MET A 1 -1.49 -16.56 -2.55
C MET A 1 -2.74 -16.34 -1.69
N PHE A 2 -2.61 -15.75 -0.50
CA PHE A 2 -3.79 -15.48 0.35
C PHE A 2 -4.48 -14.19 -0.14
N SER A 3 -5.81 -14.21 -0.31
CA SER A 3 -6.53 -12.97 -0.62
C SER A 3 -6.47 -12.03 0.60
N HIS A 4 -6.07 -10.79 0.38
CA HIS A 4 -6.00 -9.76 1.43
C HIS A 4 -7.36 -9.14 1.77
N LEU A 5 -8.42 -9.59 1.10
CA LEU A 5 -9.82 -9.20 1.26
C LEU A 5 -10.70 -10.46 1.16
N LYS A 6 -11.68 -10.59 2.07
CA LYS A 6 -12.75 -11.59 1.99
C LYS A 6 -14.08 -10.94 2.36
N LEU A 7 -15.10 -11.17 1.55
CA LEU A 7 -16.46 -10.68 1.75
C LEU A 7 -17.38 -11.86 2.09
N ARG A 8 -18.28 -11.69 3.07
CA ARG A 8 -19.27 -12.71 3.45
C ARG A 8 -20.66 -12.10 3.57
N PHE A 9 -21.62 -12.78 2.96
CA PHE A 9 -23.05 -12.44 2.95
C PHE A 9 -23.77 -13.70 3.38
N TYR A 10 -24.48 -13.66 4.51
CA TYR A 10 -25.19 -14.83 5.01
C TYR A 10 -26.36 -14.46 5.92
N ASP A 11 -27.31 -15.39 6.00
CA ASP A 11 -28.40 -15.33 6.95
C ASP A 11 -27.88 -15.65 8.35
N LYS A 12 -27.80 -14.61 9.18
CA LYS A 12 -27.30 -14.74 10.55
C LYS A 12 -28.34 -15.36 11.47
N LEU A 13 -29.63 -15.16 11.20
CA LEU A 13 -30.71 -15.78 11.96
C LEU A 13 -30.61 -17.30 11.85
N GLN A 14 -30.54 -17.81 10.62
CA GLN A 14 -30.41 -19.23 10.33
C GLN A 14 -29.11 -19.81 10.94
N GLU A 15 -27.99 -19.10 10.83
CA GLU A 15 -26.73 -19.54 11.43
C GLU A 15 -26.78 -19.64 12.96
N ARG A 16 -27.48 -18.72 13.63
CA ARG A 16 -27.67 -18.76 15.09
C ARG A 16 -28.59 -19.89 15.52
N MET A 17 -29.71 -20.07 14.83
CA MET A 17 -30.66 -21.16 15.09
C MET A 17 -30.00 -22.52 14.90
N ALA A 18 -29.25 -22.72 13.81
CA ALA A 18 -28.54 -23.96 13.53
C ALA A 18 -27.48 -24.31 14.58
N LYS A 19 -26.96 -23.31 15.30
CA LYS A 19 -25.99 -23.49 16.40
C LYS A 19 -26.64 -23.58 17.79
N GLY A 20 -27.97 -23.63 17.86
CA GLY A 20 -28.71 -23.77 19.12
C GLY A 20 -28.70 -22.52 20.00
N TYR A 21 -28.42 -21.33 19.45
CA TYR A 21 -28.56 -20.09 20.21
C TYR A 21 -30.03 -19.77 20.42
N ASN A 22 -30.39 -19.30 21.62
CA ASN A 22 -31.70 -18.73 21.87
C ASN A 22 -31.81 -17.38 21.15
N VAL A 23 -32.68 -17.30 20.13
CA VAL A 23 -32.95 -16.08 19.37
C VAL A 23 -34.39 -15.69 19.61
N ASP A 24 -34.61 -14.41 19.88
CA ASP A 24 -35.95 -13.87 20.08
C ASP A 24 -36.84 -14.19 18.87
N SER A 25 -38.01 -14.75 19.15
CA SER A 25 -39.02 -15.11 18.16
C SER A 25 -39.56 -13.92 17.36
N GLU A 26 -39.39 -12.69 17.86
CA GLU A 26 -39.76 -11.46 17.15
C GLU A 26 -38.80 -11.13 16.01
N ILE A 27 -37.57 -11.63 16.02
CA ILE A 27 -36.58 -11.38 14.97
C ILE A 27 -36.93 -12.22 13.73
N LYS A 28 -37.59 -11.59 12.75
CA LYS A 28 -38.00 -12.25 11.49
C LYS A 28 -36.93 -12.24 10.40
N SER A 29 -35.94 -11.36 10.50
CA SER A 29 -34.84 -11.27 9.52
C SER A 29 -33.58 -10.76 10.19
N TRP A 30 -32.47 -11.47 9.99
CA TRP A 30 -31.15 -11.02 10.41
C TRP A 30 -30.11 -11.39 9.37
N GLN A 31 -29.79 -10.44 8.50
CA GLN A 31 -28.73 -10.60 7.51
C GLN A 31 -27.41 -10.06 8.05
N ARG A 32 -26.28 -10.67 7.68
CA ARG A 32 -24.96 -10.16 8.01
C ARG A 32 -24.06 -10.04 6.78
N TYR A 33 -23.36 -8.91 6.75
CA TYR A 33 -22.38 -8.54 5.73
C TYR A 33 -21.04 -8.30 6.43
N GLU A 34 -20.01 -9.05 6.07
CA GLU A 34 -18.70 -8.95 6.71
C GLU A 34 -17.61 -8.67 5.67
N ILE A 35 -16.73 -7.72 6.01
CA ILE A 35 -15.49 -7.44 5.28
C ILE A 35 -14.33 -7.86 6.17
N GLN A 36 -13.53 -8.82 5.71
CA GLN A 36 -12.31 -9.24 6.38
C GLN A 36 -11.09 -8.75 5.59
N LEU A 37 -10.26 -7.95 6.24
CA LEU A 37 -9.00 -7.43 5.72
C LEU A 37 -7.81 -8.08 6.42
N ARG A 38 -6.68 -8.21 5.73
CA ARG A 38 -5.46 -8.81 6.28
C ARG A 38 -4.21 -8.01 5.93
N ALA A 39 -3.16 -8.20 6.73
CA ALA A 39 -1.83 -7.63 6.53
C ALA A 39 -1.87 -6.10 6.36
N LYS A 40 -1.02 -5.55 5.49
CA LYS A 40 -0.90 -4.10 5.26
C LYS A 40 -2.24 -3.42 4.95
N ARG A 41 -3.19 -4.10 4.28
CA ARG A 41 -4.51 -3.51 3.97
C ARG A 41 -5.35 -3.22 5.21
N ALA A 42 -5.31 -4.10 6.21
CA ALA A 42 -6.04 -3.87 7.46
C ALA A 42 -5.51 -2.64 8.20
N THR A 43 -4.18 -2.51 8.29
CA THR A 43 -3.53 -1.35 8.93
C THR A 43 -3.88 -0.04 8.24
N GLN A 44 -3.92 -0.01 6.90
CA GLN A 44 -4.25 1.22 6.18
C GLN A 44 -5.71 1.64 6.37
N VAL A 45 -6.64 0.69 6.29
CA VAL A 45 -8.06 0.98 6.52
C VAL A 45 -8.28 1.52 7.93
N LEU A 46 -7.61 0.96 8.95
CA LEU A 46 -7.69 1.49 10.30
C LEU A 46 -7.15 2.92 10.42
N LYS A 47 -6.08 3.26 9.71
CA LYS A 47 -5.57 4.64 9.68
C LYS A 47 -6.57 5.61 9.06
N ILE A 48 -7.13 5.27 7.90
CA ILE A 48 -8.15 6.11 7.24
C ILE A 48 -9.35 6.32 8.17
N LEU A 49 -9.87 5.23 8.76
CA LEU A 49 -11.01 5.33 9.69
C LEU A 49 -10.69 6.14 10.96
N ALA A 50 -9.44 6.13 11.41
CA ALA A 50 -9.01 6.86 12.61
C ALA A 50 -8.71 8.35 12.36
N TYR A 51 -8.23 8.70 11.17
CA TYR A 51 -7.66 10.03 10.89
C TYR A 51 -8.42 10.84 9.84
N ASP A 52 -9.13 10.20 8.89
CA ASP A 52 -9.70 10.87 7.71
C ASP A 52 -11.21 11.17 7.83
N ASN A 53 -11.77 11.24 9.05
CA ASN A 53 -13.19 11.55 9.31
C ASN A 53 -14.22 10.71 8.52
N TYR A 54 -13.84 9.52 8.04
CA TYR A 54 -14.76 8.62 7.35
C TYR A 54 -15.75 7.98 8.32
N GLN A 55 -17.04 7.99 7.97
CA GLN A 55 -18.01 7.16 8.67
C GLN A 55 -17.82 5.69 8.28
N LEU A 56 -17.80 4.80 9.29
CA LEU A 56 -17.58 3.36 9.07
C LEU A 56 -18.61 2.75 8.10
N GLY A 57 -19.87 3.19 8.18
CA GLY A 57 -20.94 2.72 7.30
C GLY A 57 -20.70 3.07 5.84
N GLU A 58 -20.33 4.32 5.55
CA GLU A 58 -19.98 4.78 4.20
C GLU A 58 -18.76 4.05 3.67
N PHE A 59 -17.72 3.88 4.51
CA PHE A 59 -16.52 3.14 4.13
C PHE A 59 -16.84 1.70 3.71
N ILE A 60 -17.62 0.98 4.51
CA ILE A 60 -18.03 -0.40 4.22
C ILE A 60 -18.83 -0.46 2.91
N LYS A 61 -19.82 0.41 2.74
CA LYS A 61 -20.64 0.48 1.51
C LYS A 61 -19.77 0.77 0.28
N GLY A 62 -18.82 1.70 0.39
CA GLY A 62 -17.90 2.04 -0.70
C GLY A 62 -16.97 0.89 -1.10
N VAL A 63 -16.45 0.14 -0.13
CA VAL A 63 -15.67 -1.08 -0.40
C VAL A 63 -16.55 -2.15 -1.07
N LEU A 64 -17.80 -2.31 -0.64
CA LEU A 64 -18.72 -3.25 -1.28
C LEU A 64 -19.04 -2.85 -2.73
N LYS A 65 -19.30 -1.57 -2.99
CA LYS A 65 -19.55 -1.03 -4.34
C LYS A 65 -18.39 -1.31 -5.31
N ALA A 66 -17.16 -1.17 -4.81
CA ALA A 66 -15.94 -1.43 -5.60
C ALA A 66 -15.75 -2.90 -5.96
N ASN A 67 -16.19 -3.82 -5.10
CA ASN A 67 -15.85 -5.24 -5.20
C ASN A 67 -17.01 -6.13 -5.67
N ILE A 68 -18.26 -5.74 -5.45
CA ILE A 68 -19.45 -6.53 -5.80
C ILE A 68 -20.45 -5.67 -6.58
N ASN A 69 -20.86 -6.17 -7.73
CA ASN A 69 -21.80 -5.51 -8.62
C ASN A 69 -22.92 -6.48 -9.01
N TYR A 70 -24.13 -6.25 -8.49
CA TYR A 70 -25.32 -6.96 -8.95
C TYR A 70 -25.89 -6.24 -10.19
N ARG A 71 -25.97 -6.96 -11.30
CA ARG A 71 -26.32 -6.42 -12.62
C ARG A 71 -27.56 -7.10 -13.19
N ILE A 72 -28.35 -6.34 -13.94
CA ILE A 72 -29.52 -6.81 -14.68
C ILE A 72 -29.07 -7.30 -16.06
N PRO A 73 -29.32 -8.57 -16.43
CA PRO A 73 -28.95 -9.08 -17.75
C PRO A 73 -29.53 -8.26 -18.90
N SER A 74 -28.66 -7.85 -19.82
CA SER A 74 -29.07 -7.24 -21.08
C SER A 74 -29.31 -8.32 -22.14
N LYS A 75 -30.40 -8.17 -22.90
CA LYS A 75 -30.71 -9.04 -24.05
C LYS A 75 -29.87 -8.68 -25.29
N THR A 76 -29.35 -7.46 -25.36
CA THR A 76 -28.67 -6.90 -26.54
C THR A 76 -27.19 -6.67 -26.34
N ASP A 77 -26.71 -6.66 -25.10
CA ASP A 77 -25.29 -6.41 -24.78
C ASP A 77 -24.68 -7.63 -24.10
N SER A 78 -23.70 -8.25 -24.75
CA SER A 78 -22.94 -9.37 -24.18
C SER A 78 -21.92 -8.91 -23.13
N ASN A 79 -21.54 -7.62 -23.12
CA ASN A 79 -20.59 -7.08 -22.16
C ASN A 79 -21.25 -6.76 -20.82
N LYS A 80 -21.13 -7.69 -19.86
CA LYS A 80 -21.70 -7.60 -18.51
C LYS A 80 -21.32 -6.34 -17.73
N ARG A 81 -20.18 -5.69 -18.05
CA ARG A 81 -19.75 -4.46 -17.34
C ARG A 81 -20.63 -3.26 -17.66
N ARG A 82 -21.26 -3.24 -18.84
CA ARG A 82 -22.17 -2.16 -19.29
C ARG A 82 -23.61 -2.37 -18.84
N TRP A 83 -23.90 -3.50 -18.20
CA TRP A 83 -25.25 -3.80 -17.72
C TRP A 83 -25.67 -2.85 -16.59
N ASN A 84 -26.97 -2.56 -16.54
CA ASN A 84 -27.53 -1.74 -15.48
C ASN A 84 -27.39 -2.42 -14.12
N SER A 85 -27.14 -1.63 -13.07
CA SER A 85 -27.10 -2.13 -11.70
C SER A 85 -28.50 -2.45 -11.17
N CYS A 86 -28.59 -3.48 -10.32
CA CYS A 86 -29.85 -3.83 -9.65
C CYS A 86 -30.29 -2.72 -8.69
N LYS A 87 -31.57 -2.29 -8.78
CA LYS A 87 -32.11 -1.20 -7.94
C LYS A 87 -31.98 -1.46 -6.43
N TRP A 88 -32.24 -2.70 -5.98
CA TRP A 88 -32.11 -3.06 -4.57
C TRP A 88 -30.67 -2.95 -4.07
N TRP A 89 -29.68 -3.21 -4.94
CA TRP A 89 -28.27 -3.11 -4.60
C TRP A 89 -27.84 -1.65 -4.46
N LEU A 90 -28.26 -0.80 -5.39
CA LEU A 90 -28.05 0.65 -5.28
C LEU A 90 -28.68 1.21 -4.00
N LYS A 91 -29.92 0.81 -3.69
CA LYS A 91 -30.59 1.21 -2.44
C LYS A 91 -29.85 0.72 -1.18
N PHE A 92 -29.32 -0.49 -1.20
CA PHE A 92 -28.52 -1.02 -0.09
C PHE A 92 -27.21 -0.22 0.11
N LEU A 93 -26.58 0.19 -0.99
CA LEU A 93 -25.36 0.99 -0.98
C LEU A 93 -25.59 2.47 -0.68
N ASP A 94 -26.84 2.96 -0.77
CA ASP A 94 -27.25 4.29 -0.27
C ASP A 94 -26.36 5.43 -0.79
N ASP A 95 -26.13 5.43 -2.10
CA ASP A 95 -25.30 6.40 -2.83
C ASP A 95 -23.83 6.55 -2.36
N ALA A 96 -23.33 5.64 -1.52
CA ALA A 96 -21.93 5.66 -1.08
C ALA A 96 -20.95 5.67 -2.27
N ASP A 97 -19.89 6.48 -2.15
CA ASP A 97 -18.82 6.54 -3.14
C ASP A 97 -18.01 5.24 -3.20
N GLU A 98 -17.49 4.92 -4.38
CA GLU A 98 -16.67 3.73 -4.56
C GLU A 98 -15.31 3.91 -3.88
N ILE A 99 -14.94 2.95 -3.01
CA ILE A 99 -13.65 2.95 -2.32
C ILE A 99 -12.86 1.72 -2.73
N THR A 100 -11.83 1.95 -3.54
CA THR A 100 -10.93 0.91 -4.04
C THR A 100 -9.68 0.80 -3.17
N PHE A 101 -9.15 -0.42 -3.00
CA PHE A 101 -7.90 -0.61 -2.25
C PHE A 101 -6.66 -0.01 -2.94
N SER A 102 -6.74 0.33 -4.23
CA SER A 102 -5.73 1.15 -4.92
C SER A 102 -5.64 2.55 -4.35
N GLN A 103 -6.76 3.16 -3.94
CA GLN A 103 -6.79 4.47 -3.27
C GLN A 103 -6.25 4.40 -1.83
N ILE A 104 -6.18 3.19 -1.25
CA ILE A 104 -5.77 2.94 0.14
C ILE A 104 -4.31 2.41 0.23
N GLN A 105 -3.57 2.37 -0.89
CA GLN A 105 -2.17 1.94 -0.83
C GLN A 105 -1.34 3.01 -0.10
N PRO A 106 -0.48 2.61 0.85
CA PRO A 106 0.42 3.56 1.48
C PRO A 106 1.33 4.13 0.40
N GLU A 107 1.47 5.44 0.38
CA GLU A 107 2.54 6.08 -0.38
C GLU A 107 3.87 5.42 0.06
N PRO A 108 4.67 4.89 -0.88
CA PRO A 108 5.89 4.16 -0.52
C PRO A 108 6.80 5.06 0.30
N THR A 109 7.29 4.64 1.47
CA THR A 109 8.34 5.39 2.19
C THR A 109 9.70 5.20 1.53
N ILE A 110 10.70 6.04 1.84
CA ILE A 110 12.06 5.89 1.29
C ILE A 110 12.65 4.52 1.69
N GLU A 111 12.40 4.04 2.90
CA GLU A 111 12.83 2.72 3.39
C GLU A 111 12.14 1.56 2.65
N SER A 112 10.86 1.75 2.28
CA SER A 112 10.16 0.77 1.46
C SER A 112 10.69 0.74 0.02
N SER A 113 11.11 1.90 -0.51
CA SER A 113 11.76 2.02 -1.81
C SER A 113 13.17 1.40 -1.81
N LYS A 114 13.97 1.61 -0.75
CA LYS A 114 15.28 0.94 -0.53
C LYS A 114 15.11 -0.58 -0.62
N ARG A 115 14.24 -1.15 0.21
CA ARG A 115 14.02 -2.61 0.26
C ARG A 115 13.49 -3.18 -1.06
N TRP A 116 12.66 -2.42 -1.78
CA TRP A 116 12.21 -2.83 -3.10
C TRP A 116 13.36 -2.86 -4.12
N LEU A 117 14.21 -1.82 -4.14
CA LEU A 117 15.41 -1.77 -4.97
C LEU A 117 16.35 -2.94 -4.66
N GLU A 118 16.61 -3.19 -3.37
CA GLU A 118 17.45 -4.30 -2.90
C GLU A 118 16.95 -5.65 -3.37
N ARG A 119 15.64 -5.86 -3.36
CA ARG A 119 15.04 -7.13 -3.72
C ARG A 119 14.89 -7.32 -5.22
N GLN A 120 14.68 -6.25 -5.99
CA GLN A 120 14.24 -6.34 -7.39
C GLN A 120 15.28 -5.89 -8.40
N VAL A 121 16.25 -5.06 -8.00
CA VAL A 121 17.06 -4.28 -8.95
C VAL A 121 18.57 -4.43 -8.74
N THR A 122 19.04 -4.66 -7.51
CA THR A 122 20.49 -4.71 -7.19
C THR A 122 21.29 -5.69 -8.03
N SER A 123 20.83 -6.94 -8.19
CA SER A 123 21.54 -7.94 -9.00
C SER A 123 21.70 -7.48 -10.44
N THR A 124 20.65 -6.87 -11.03
CA THR A 124 20.73 -6.35 -12.40
C THR A 124 21.68 -5.17 -12.49
N LEU A 125 21.66 -4.25 -11.51
CA LEU A 125 22.60 -3.11 -11.49
C LEU A 125 24.05 -3.58 -11.37
N ALA A 126 24.33 -4.57 -10.52
CA ALA A 126 25.67 -5.14 -10.39
C ALA A 126 26.13 -5.81 -11.69
N THR A 127 25.25 -6.56 -12.36
CA THR A 127 25.56 -7.13 -13.69
C THR A 127 25.86 -6.06 -14.72
N MET A 128 25.09 -4.97 -14.74
CA MET A 128 25.34 -3.86 -15.66
C MET A 128 26.66 -3.17 -15.35
N GLU A 129 26.95 -2.84 -14.10
CA GLU A 129 28.23 -2.22 -13.71
C GLU A 129 29.41 -3.10 -14.12
N MET A 130 29.34 -4.41 -13.85
CA MET A 130 30.37 -5.37 -14.25
C MET A 130 30.53 -5.46 -15.78
N ALA A 131 29.44 -5.42 -16.54
CA ALA A 131 29.47 -5.50 -17.99
C ALA A 131 30.04 -4.23 -18.66
N PHE A 132 29.80 -3.05 -18.08
CA PHE A 132 30.26 -1.76 -18.60
C PHE A 132 31.58 -1.29 -17.96
N GLY A 133 32.10 -2.02 -16.97
CA GLY A 133 33.38 -1.77 -16.29
C GLY A 133 33.46 -0.39 -15.61
N SER A 134 32.33 0.25 -15.35
CA SER A 134 32.26 1.57 -14.74
C SER A 134 30.85 1.91 -14.26
N GLN A 135 30.78 2.89 -13.35
CA GLN A 135 29.54 3.50 -12.86
C GLN A 135 28.75 4.25 -13.96
N PHE A 136 29.26 4.34 -15.19
CA PHE A 136 28.63 5.07 -16.29
C PHE A 136 27.17 4.66 -16.49
N ILE A 137 26.89 3.36 -16.53
CA ILE A 137 25.53 2.85 -16.76
C ILE A 137 24.56 3.23 -15.64
N ILE A 138 25.03 3.25 -14.38
CA ILE A 138 24.22 3.66 -13.24
C ILE A 138 23.95 5.16 -13.29
N ASN A 139 24.95 5.97 -13.63
CA ASN A 139 24.78 7.41 -13.81
C ASN A 139 23.80 7.74 -14.94
N TYR A 140 23.89 7.03 -16.08
CA TYR A 140 22.95 7.11 -17.19
C TYR A 140 21.50 6.82 -16.74
N LEU A 141 21.29 5.72 -16.00
CA LEU A 141 19.97 5.37 -15.47
C LEU A 141 19.42 6.43 -14.49
N LEU A 142 20.28 7.04 -13.67
CA LEU A 142 19.89 8.11 -12.75
C LEU A 142 19.45 9.39 -13.49
N VAL A 143 20.10 9.75 -14.60
CA VAL A 143 19.70 10.91 -15.42
C VAL A 143 18.28 10.71 -15.96
N HIS A 144 18.03 9.56 -16.62
CA HIS A 144 16.70 9.26 -17.15
C HIS A 144 15.64 9.03 -16.07
N GLY A 145 16.02 8.49 -14.92
CA GLY A 145 15.13 8.35 -13.78
C GLY A 145 14.64 9.71 -13.27
N LYS A 146 15.52 10.72 -13.22
CA LYS A 146 15.17 12.07 -12.77
C LYS A 146 14.16 12.78 -13.68
N GLU A 147 14.24 12.53 -15.00
CA GLU A 147 13.28 13.07 -15.98
C GLU A 147 11.84 12.60 -15.72
N ARG A 148 11.68 11.45 -15.06
CA ARG A 148 10.39 10.81 -14.78
C ARG A 148 9.91 11.01 -13.34
N LEU A 149 10.60 11.80 -12.53
CA LEU A 149 10.22 12.03 -11.13
C LEU A 149 8.94 12.87 -11.04
N THR A 150 7.93 12.29 -10.40
CA THR A 150 6.69 13.00 -10.04
C THR A 150 6.91 13.96 -8.87
N GLU A 151 6.07 15.00 -8.75
CA GLU A 151 6.14 15.94 -7.62
C GLU A 151 5.98 15.26 -6.26
N LYS A 152 5.09 14.25 -6.16
CA LYS A 152 4.94 13.45 -4.94
C LYS A 152 6.24 12.72 -4.54
N GLN A 153 6.98 12.18 -5.51
CA GLN A 153 8.26 11.51 -5.25
C GLN A 153 9.33 12.53 -4.81
N LYS A 154 9.36 13.72 -5.40
CA LYS A 154 10.27 14.81 -4.98
C LYS A 154 9.96 15.27 -3.56
N GLN A 155 8.69 15.52 -3.24
CA GLN A 155 8.27 15.90 -1.88
C GLN A 155 8.66 14.86 -0.85
N ARG A 156 8.45 13.58 -1.15
CA ARG A 156 8.86 12.48 -0.28
C ARG A 156 10.37 12.42 -0.05
N ALA A 157 11.16 12.59 -1.11
CA ALA A 157 12.61 12.65 -0.99
C ALA A 157 13.04 13.84 -0.11
N ASN A 158 12.41 15.00 -0.29
CA ASN A 158 12.69 16.18 0.53
C ASN A 158 12.27 16.01 2.00
N MET A 159 11.12 15.40 2.27
CA MET A 159 10.69 15.10 3.65
C MET A 159 11.71 14.21 4.35
N PHE A 160 12.14 13.12 3.69
CA PHE A 160 13.16 12.24 4.24
C PHE A 160 14.52 12.94 4.42
N PHE A 161 14.95 13.75 3.45
CA PHE A 161 16.20 14.52 3.53
C PHE A 161 16.23 15.51 4.70
N ASN A 162 15.08 16.04 5.10
CA ASN A 162 14.98 16.94 6.24
C ASN A 162 14.73 16.22 7.58
N ASP A 163 14.46 14.92 7.56
CA ASP A 163 14.27 14.09 8.76
C ASP A 163 15.59 13.39 9.12
N MET A 164 16.37 13.99 10.04
CA MET A 164 17.64 13.41 10.48
C MET A 164 17.47 12.09 11.22
N SER A 165 16.36 11.92 11.95
CA SER A 165 16.08 10.69 12.70
C SER A 165 15.81 9.53 11.76
N ALA A 166 15.00 9.73 10.72
CA ALA A 166 14.75 8.73 9.69
C ALA A 166 16.02 8.39 8.91
N GLN A 167 16.82 9.39 8.53
CA GLN A 167 18.11 9.17 7.88
C GLN A 167 19.05 8.33 8.74
N ARG A 168 19.16 8.64 10.04
CA ARG A 168 20.01 7.88 10.97
C ARG A 168 19.60 6.41 11.05
N LEU A 169 18.30 6.14 11.21
CA LEU A 169 17.79 4.77 11.27
C LEU A 169 18.16 3.95 10.03
N VAL A 170 18.05 4.55 8.83
CA VAL A 170 18.42 3.88 7.58
C VAL A 170 19.93 3.68 7.47
N LEU A 171 20.74 4.65 7.90
CA LEU A 171 22.20 4.51 7.90
C LEU A 171 22.66 3.43 8.88
N ASP A 172 22.06 3.35 10.07
CA ASP A 172 22.34 2.31 11.06
C ASP A 172 21.93 0.92 10.54
N GLU A 173 20.85 0.83 9.76
CA GLU A 173 20.46 -0.40 9.06
C GLU A 173 21.53 -0.79 8.03
N ILE A 174 21.93 0.13 7.14
CA ILE A 174 22.95 -0.12 6.10
C ILE A 174 24.29 -0.52 6.73
N LYS A 175 24.72 0.17 7.80
CA LYS A 175 25.96 -0.13 8.51
C LYS A 175 25.93 -1.55 9.10
N ARG A 176 24.80 -1.97 9.65
CA ARG A 176 24.61 -3.32 10.19
C ARG A 176 24.63 -4.40 9.09
N GLU A 177 24.08 -4.09 7.92
CA GLU A 177 24.04 -5.00 6.77
C GLU A 177 25.43 -5.18 6.13
N LEU A 178 26.20 -4.10 6.00
CA LEU A 178 27.52 -4.11 5.35
C LEU A 178 28.68 -4.45 6.31
N GLY A 179 28.50 -4.18 7.60
CA GLY A 179 29.60 -4.14 8.57
C GLY A 179 30.41 -2.85 8.49
N ASP A 180 31.14 -2.55 9.57
CA ASP A 180 31.81 -1.26 9.77
C ASP A 180 32.81 -0.90 8.67
N LEU A 181 33.63 -1.87 8.24
CA LEU A 181 34.69 -1.63 7.25
C LEU A 181 34.12 -1.24 5.87
N GLU A 182 33.15 -2.00 5.37
CA GLU A 182 32.55 -1.74 4.06
C GLU A 182 31.67 -0.50 4.08
N PHE A 183 30.98 -0.23 5.19
CA PHE A 183 30.25 1.01 5.38
C PHE A 183 31.16 2.24 5.28
N VAL A 184 32.32 2.20 5.95
CA VAL A 184 33.30 3.30 5.91
C VAL A 184 33.83 3.51 4.49
N LYS A 185 34.21 2.45 3.77
CA LYS A 185 34.65 2.54 2.37
C LYS A 185 33.60 3.21 1.49
N LEU A 186 32.33 2.83 1.65
CA LEU A 186 31.22 3.39 0.90
C LEU A 186 31.09 4.89 1.14
N ILE A 187 31.15 5.35 2.40
CA ILE A 187 31.09 6.77 2.75
C ILE A 187 32.26 7.56 2.13
N PHE A 188 33.46 7.00 2.15
CA PHE A 188 34.65 7.65 1.57
C PHE A 188 34.62 7.75 0.04
N SER A 189 33.87 6.89 -0.65
CA SER A 189 33.67 6.98 -2.11
C SER A 189 32.66 8.05 -2.54
N MET A 190 31.94 8.68 -1.60
CA MET A 190 30.96 9.73 -1.90
C MET A 190 31.62 11.09 -2.11
N ASP A 191 30.93 11.99 -2.81
CA ASP A 191 31.37 13.38 -2.91
C ASP A 191 31.47 14.06 -1.53
N GLU A 192 32.38 15.03 -1.41
CA GLU A 192 32.74 15.65 -0.14
C GLU A 192 31.56 16.34 0.56
N LYS A 193 30.63 16.93 -0.21
CA LYS A 193 29.43 17.59 0.33
C LYS A 193 28.49 16.56 0.95
N LYS A 194 28.22 15.44 0.26
CA LYS A 194 27.39 14.35 0.79
C LYS A 194 28.03 13.65 1.98
N ARG A 195 29.35 13.42 1.93
CA ARG A 195 30.10 12.84 3.06
C ARG A 195 29.98 13.71 4.31
N THR A 196 30.11 15.03 4.16
CA THR A 196 29.99 15.98 5.28
C THR A 196 28.59 15.96 5.90
N HIS A 197 27.53 15.87 5.07
CA HIS A 197 26.14 15.75 5.54
C HIS A 197 25.91 14.46 6.34
N LEU A 198 26.36 13.31 5.80
CA LEU A 198 26.21 12.02 6.46
C LEU A 198 27.00 11.93 7.76
N ASN A 199 28.21 12.50 7.81
CA ASN A 199 28.99 12.56 9.05
C ASN A 199 28.26 13.35 10.15
N ARG A 200 27.52 14.42 9.82
CA ARG A 200 26.71 15.15 10.82
C ARG A 200 25.58 14.31 11.40
N ILE A 201 25.04 13.37 10.63
CA ILE A 201 23.99 12.46 11.06
C ILE A 201 24.58 11.35 11.97
N SER A 202 25.78 10.87 11.66
CA SER A 202 26.45 9.78 12.40
C SER A 202 27.20 10.22 13.67
N VAL A 203 27.71 11.46 13.72
CA VAL A 203 28.63 11.94 14.79
C VAL A 203 27.91 12.45 16.06
N ASN A 204 26.60 12.70 16.02
CA ASN A 204 25.80 13.00 17.22
C ASN A 204 25.33 11.72 17.95
N SER A 205 26.26 10.77 18.14
CA SER A 205 26.09 9.51 18.88
C SER A 205 26.86 9.56 20.19
#